data_AF-A0A355YTU7-F1
#
_entry.id   AF-A0A355YTU7-F1
#
_cell.length_a   1.000
_cell.length_b   1.000
_cell.length_c   1.000
_cell.angle_alpha   90.00
_cell.angle_beta   90.00
_cell.angle_gamma   90.00
#
_symmetry.space_group_name_H-M   'P 1'
#
loop_
_entity.id
_entity.type
_entity.pdbx_description
1 polymer ?
#
loop_
_entity_poly.entity_id
_entity_poly.type
_entity_poly.pdbx_seq_one_letter_code
_entity_poly.pdbx_strand_id
1 'polypeptide(L)'
;MYRLVAILMVLLVGNVFADEHADYSSLGEEASSIKASGKIFHTDGLGVIRRMHPEFLNHKRDKTLREGVRTEESSLKGCVNCHATKDKKTNQYHPVNDQDQFCSTCHQKVSVSVDCFSCHRTTPRKGTK
;
A
#
# COMPACT_ATOMS: atom_id res chain seq x y z
N MET A 1 -17.33 -4.41 50.75
CA MET A 1 -17.02 -5.49 49.79
C MET A 1 -17.70 -5.26 48.43
N TYR A 2 -19.00 -4.91 48.39
CA TYR A 2 -19.73 -4.68 47.13
C TYR A 2 -19.18 -3.54 46.25
N ARG A 3 -18.63 -2.47 46.84
CA ARG A 3 -18.05 -1.33 46.10
C ARG A 3 -16.77 -1.69 45.33
N LEU A 4 -15.93 -2.58 45.87
CA LEU A 4 -14.73 -3.05 45.18
C LEU A 4 -15.08 -4.02 44.03
N VAL A 5 -16.11 -4.85 44.23
CA VAL A 5 -16.62 -5.76 43.18
C VAL A 5 -17.24 -4.98 42.02
N ALA A 6 -17.99 -3.90 42.31
CA ALA A 6 -18.57 -3.03 41.28
C ALA A 6 -17.50 -2.30 40.45
N ILE A 7 -16.42 -1.82 41.08
CA ILE A 7 -15.31 -1.15 40.37
C ILE A 7 -14.55 -2.15 39.49
N LEU A 8 -14.34 -3.39 39.96
CA LEU A 8 -13.69 -4.44 39.18
C LEU A 8 -14.53 -4.85 37.96
N MET A 9 -15.86 -4.92 38.10
CA MET A 9 -16.77 -5.20 36.97
C MET A 9 -16.75 -4.10 35.91
N VAL A 10 -16.68 -2.83 36.28
CA VAL A 10 -16.63 -1.71 35.32
C VAL A 10 -15.31 -1.70 34.54
N LEU A 11 -14.19 -2.03 35.18
CA LEU A 11 -12.88 -2.11 34.51
C LEU A 11 -12.77 -3.29 33.52
N LEU A 12 -13.53 -4.37 33.73
CA LEU A 12 -13.56 -5.52 32.82
C LEU A 12 -14.34 -5.25 31.51
N VAL A 13 -15.32 -4.36 31.53
CA VAL A 13 -16.14 -4.05 30.33
C VAL A 13 -15.42 -3.06 29.39
N GLY A 14 -14.50 -2.23 29.91
CA GLY A 14 -13.79 -1.21 29.12
C GLY A 14 -12.72 -1.73 28.15
N ASN A 15 -12.35 -3.01 28.21
CA ASN A 15 -11.27 -3.59 27.38
C ASN A 15 -11.77 -4.36 26.14
N VAL A 16 -13.07 -4.38 25.86
CA VAL A 16 -13.66 -5.24 24.80
C VAL A 16 -13.80 -4.53 23.43
N PHE A 17 -13.49 -3.24 23.32
CA PHE A 17 -13.45 -2.55 22.02
C PHE A 17 -11.99 -2.27 21.61
N ALA A 18 -11.25 -3.33 21.29
CA ALA A 18 -9.97 -3.20 20.60
C ALA A 18 -10.08 -3.86 19.22
N ASP A 19 -9.93 -3.02 18.21
CA ASP A 19 -9.80 -3.31 16.77
C ASP A 19 -11.03 -3.83 16.01
N GLU A 20 -11.80 -2.89 15.45
CA GLU A 20 -12.42 -3.10 14.15
C GLU A 20 -11.32 -2.95 13.07
N HIS A 21 -10.47 -3.97 12.93
CA HIS A 21 -9.65 -4.09 11.74
C HIS A 21 -10.60 -4.27 10.56
N ALA A 22 -10.76 -3.23 9.74
CA ALA A 22 -11.51 -3.35 8.50
C ALA A 22 -10.95 -4.55 7.73
N ASP A 23 -11.82 -5.42 7.25
CA ASP A 23 -11.43 -6.65 6.59
C ASP A 23 -10.70 -6.28 5.29
N TYR A 24 -9.36 -6.33 5.32
CA TYR A 24 -8.50 -6.03 4.17
C TYR A 24 -8.18 -7.32 3.44
N SER A 25 -8.16 -7.30 2.10
CA SER A 25 -7.57 -8.42 1.37
C SER A 25 -6.07 -8.33 1.59
N SER A 26 -5.52 -9.25 2.38
CA SER A 26 -4.07 -9.29 2.55
C SER A 26 -3.44 -9.56 1.17
N LEU A 27 -2.41 -8.79 0.82
CA LEU A 27 -1.68 -8.86 -0.46
C LEU A 27 -1.24 -10.28 -0.84
N GLY A 28 -1.12 -11.18 0.15
CA GLY A 28 -0.82 -12.58 -0.09
C GLY A 28 -1.94 -13.34 -0.81
N GLU A 29 -3.20 -13.02 -0.57
CA GLU A 29 -4.34 -13.79 -1.08
C GLU A 29 -4.62 -13.49 -2.55
N GLU A 30 -4.66 -12.21 -2.94
CA GLU A 30 -4.89 -11.80 -4.32
C GLU A 30 -3.65 -12.06 -5.21
N ALA A 31 -2.44 -11.83 -4.69
CA ALA A 31 -1.22 -12.22 -5.42
C ALA A 31 -1.12 -13.74 -5.60
N SER A 32 -1.61 -14.53 -4.63
CA SER A 32 -1.62 -16.00 -4.75
C SER A 32 -2.66 -16.50 -5.74
N SER A 33 -3.85 -15.90 -5.80
CA SER A 33 -4.86 -16.25 -6.80
C SER A 33 -4.40 -15.88 -8.21
N ILE A 34 -3.76 -14.72 -8.37
CA ILE A 34 -3.16 -14.28 -9.64
C ILE A 34 -2.00 -15.21 -10.04
N LYS A 35 -1.12 -15.59 -9.10
CA LYS A 35 -0.06 -16.57 -9.35
C LYS A 35 -0.62 -17.93 -9.78
N ALA A 36 -1.72 -18.38 -9.16
CA ALA A 36 -2.39 -19.63 -9.50
C ALA A 36 -2.98 -19.64 -10.91
N SER A 37 -3.30 -18.47 -11.48
CA SER A 37 -3.80 -18.35 -12.86
C SER A 37 -2.75 -18.60 -13.95
N GLY A 38 -1.46 -18.73 -13.58
CA GLY A 38 -0.37 -19.00 -14.53
C GLY A 38 0.04 -17.82 -15.43
N LYS A 39 -0.58 -16.64 -15.28
CA LYS A 39 -0.15 -15.43 -16.00
C LYS A 39 1.18 -14.91 -15.46
N ILE A 40 2.08 -14.56 -16.39
CA ILE A 40 3.35 -13.89 -16.09
C ILE A 40 3.13 -12.39 -16.26
N PHE A 41 3.25 -11.63 -15.17
CA PHE A 41 3.09 -10.17 -15.16
C PHE A 41 4.42 -9.40 -15.04
N HIS A 42 5.49 -10.09 -14.62
CA HIS A 42 6.84 -9.56 -14.57
C HIS A 42 7.72 -10.41 -15.49
N THR A 43 7.74 -10.06 -16.77
CA THR A 43 8.50 -10.75 -17.83
C THR A 43 9.99 -10.79 -17.54
N ASP A 44 10.53 -9.73 -16.92
CA ASP A 44 11.93 -9.64 -16.49
C ASP A 44 12.26 -10.54 -15.27
N GLY A 45 11.24 -11.13 -14.64
CA GLY A 45 11.36 -11.97 -13.46
C GLY A 45 11.40 -11.19 -12.14
N LEU A 46 10.87 -11.81 -11.08
CA LEU A 46 10.74 -11.19 -9.75
C LEU A 46 12.08 -10.73 -9.15
N GLY A 47 13.16 -11.46 -9.42
CA GLY A 47 14.49 -11.11 -8.92
C GLY A 47 15.05 -9.83 -9.54
N VAL A 48 14.80 -9.62 -10.83
CA VAL A 48 15.21 -8.40 -11.54
C VAL A 48 14.36 -7.23 -11.08
N ILE A 49 13.03 -7.39 -11.07
CA ILE A 49 12.13 -6.32 -10.61
C ILE A 49 12.48 -5.88 -9.19
N ARG A 50 12.75 -6.78 -8.24
CA ARG A 50 13.10 -6.38 -6.86
C ARG A 50 14.40 -5.58 -6.77
N ARG A 51 15.40 -5.89 -7.59
CA ARG A 51 16.70 -5.20 -7.60
C ARG A 51 16.65 -3.87 -8.33
N MET A 52 15.93 -3.83 -9.45
CA MET A 52 15.87 -2.70 -10.38
C MET A 52 14.58 -1.88 -10.26
N HIS A 53 13.73 -2.18 -9.26
CA HIS A 53 12.43 -1.52 -9.06
C HIS A 53 12.53 0.00 -9.07
N PRO A 54 13.42 0.64 -8.28
CA PRO A 54 13.46 2.09 -8.24
C PRO A 54 13.92 2.69 -9.58
N GLU A 55 14.85 2.04 -10.28
CA GLU A 55 15.32 2.49 -11.60
C GLU A 55 14.20 2.43 -12.64
N PHE A 56 13.44 1.34 -12.68
CA PHE A 56 12.30 1.22 -13.60
C PHE A 56 11.20 2.24 -13.31
N LEU A 57 10.89 2.47 -12.02
CA LEU A 57 9.92 3.49 -11.64
C LEU A 57 10.38 4.91 -12.02
N ASN A 58 11.65 5.24 -11.76
CA ASN A 58 12.21 6.55 -12.10
C ASN A 58 12.25 6.77 -13.61
N HIS A 59 12.71 5.77 -14.36
CA HIS A 59 12.73 5.83 -15.82
C HIS A 59 11.31 6.03 -16.37
N LYS A 60 10.34 5.20 -15.93
CA LYS A 60 8.95 5.31 -16.38
C LYS A 60 8.34 6.67 -16.01
N ARG A 61 8.60 7.17 -14.80
CA ARG A 61 8.16 8.50 -14.35
C ARG A 61 8.69 9.59 -15.28
N ASP A 62 9.99 9.60 -15.58
CA ASP A 62 10.60 10.63 -16.41
C ASP A 62 10.06 10.56 -17.85
N LYS A 63 9.98 9.36 -18.44
CA LYS A 63 9.34 9.14 -19.75
C LYS A 63 7.90 9.68 -19.78
N THR A 64 7.12 9.43 -18.74
CA THR A 64 5.70 9.83 -18.70
C THR A 64 5.49 11.31 -18.39
N LEU A 65 6.18 11.85 -17.39
CA LEU A 65 5.94 13.21 -16.90
C LEU A 65 6.75 14.27 -17.63
N ARG A 66 8.00 13.95 -18.01
CA ARG A 66 8.92 14.92 -18.64
C ARG A 66 8.89 14.82 -20.15
N GLU A 67 8.75 13.61 -20.68
CA GLU A 67 8.78 13.35 -22.13
C GLU A 67 7.39 13.07 -22.73
N GLY A 68 6.35 12.95 -21.91
CA GLY A 68 4.98 12.72 -22.37
C GLY A 68 4.67 11.32 -22.91
N VAL A 69 5.61 10.37 -22.80
CA VAL A 69 5.48 9.00 -23.30
C VAL A 69 4.59 8.17 -22.35
N ARG A 70 3.41 7.78 -22.85
CA ARG A 70 2.43 6.96 -22.13
C ARG A 70 2.25 5.63 -22.84
N THR A 71 2.63 4.55 -22.18
CA THR A 71 2.42 3.18 -22.67
C THR A 71 1.67 2.39 -21.60
N GLU A 72 0.76 1.53 -22.04
CA GLU A 72 -0.02 0.63 -21.15
C GLU A 72 0.89 -0.36 -20.44
N GLU A 73 1.87 -0.91 -21.17
CA GLU A 73 2.90 -1.78 -20.63
C GLU A 73 3.72 -1.05 -19.55
N SER A 74 3.89 -1.72 -18.41
CA SER A 74 4.62 -1.20 -17.24
C SER A 74 4.16 0.20 -16.84
N SER A 75 2.88 0.51 -17.04
CA SER A 75 2.27 1.76 -16.59
C SER A 75 2.22 1.82 -15.07
N LEU A 76 2.51 2.99 -14.48
CA LEU A 76 2.37 3.19 -13.04
C LEU A 76 0.94 2.85 -12.56
N LYS A 77 -0.08 3.16 -13.37
CA LYS A 77 -1.47 2.77 -13.12
C LYS A 77 -1.64 1.25 -13.06
N GLY A 78 -1.06 0.51 -14.00
CA GLY A 78 -1.09 -0.95 -14.01
C GLY A 78 -0.42 -1.56 -12.79
N CYS A 79 0.73 -1.02 -12.37
CA CYS A 79 1.42 -1.45 -11.15
C CYS A 79 0.52 -1.26 -9.91
N VAL A 80 -0.03 -0.06 -9.74
CA VAL A 80 -0.88 0.28 -8.58
C VAL A 80 -2.15 -0.56 -8.53
N ASN A 81 -2.75 -0.89 -9.68
CA ASN A 81 -3.96 -1.70 -9.72
C ASN A 81 -3.83 -3.08 -9.06
N CYS A 82 -2.63 -3.68 -9.10
CA CYS A 82 -2.36 -4.98 -8.46
C CYS A 82 -1.59 -4.86 -7.14
N HIS A 83 -0.82 -3.78 -6.94
CA HIS A 83 0.04 -3.63 -5.76
C HIS A 83 -0.55 -2.76 -4.64
N ALA A 84 -1.60 -1.97 -4.90
CA ALA A 84 -2.25 -1.17 -3.86
C ALA A 84 -3.39 -1.96 -3.19
N THR A 85 -3.45 -1.91 -1.87
CA THR A 85 -4.53 -2.53 -1.10
C THR A 85 -5.82 -1.75 -1.31
N LYS A 86 -6.95 -2.46 -1.35
CA LYS A 86 -8.29 -1.88 -1.34
C LYS A 86 -9.04 -2.29 -0.09
N ASP A 87 -9.88 -1.38 0.40
CA ASP A 87 -10.84 -1.70 1.43
C ASP A 87 -11.95 -2.59 0.84
N LYS A 88 -12.22 -3.76 1.45
CA LYS A 88 -13.19 -4.72 0.90
C LYS A 88 -14.63 -4.18 0.89
N LYS A 89 -14.99 -3.30 1.83
CA LYS A 89 -16.36 -2.79 1.99
C LYS A 89 -16.68 -1.69 0.96
N THR A 90 -15.73 -0.81 0.72
CA THR A 90 -15.86 0.40 -0.12
C THR A 90 -15.25 0.25 -1.50
N ASN A 91 -14.40 -0.77 -1.70
CA ASN A 91 -13.59 -1.01 -2.89
C ASN A 91 -12.70 0.18 -3.29
N GLN A 92 -12.39 1.05 -2.33
CA GLN A 92 -11.51 2.20 -2.52
C GLN A 92 -10.06 1.79 -2.27
N TYR A 93 -9.14 2.38 -3.04
CA TYR A 93 -7.72 2.25 -2.76
C TYR A 93 -7.39 2.92 -1.44
N HIS A 94 -6.60 2.23 -0.62
CA HIS A 94 -6.00 2.85 0.53
C HIS A 94 -5.00 3.93 0.11
N PRO A 95 -4.91 5.03 0.88
CA PRO A 95 -3.81 5.96 0.77
C PRO A 95 -2.48 5.22 0.79
N VAL A 96 -1.70 5.43 -0.26
CA VAL A 96 -0.40 4.81 -0.54
C VAL A 96 0.67 5.01 0.55
N ASN A 97 0.45 5.96 1.46
CA ASN A 97 1.28 6.27 2.63
C ASN A 97 0.72 5.69 3.95
N ASP A 98 -0.43 5.03 3.92
CA ASP A 98 -0.97 4.39 5.12
C ASP A 98 -0.09 3.24 5.57
N GLN A 99 -0.13 3.00 6.87
CA GLN A 99 0.42 1.80 7.47
C GLN A 99 -0.27 0.58 6.82
N ASP A 100 0.49 -0.47 6.57
CA ASP A 100 0.04 -1.71 5.91
C ASP A 100 -0.21 -1.63 4.39
N GLN A 101 0.04 -0.49 3.74
CA GLN A 101 0.19 -0.46 2.29
C GLN A 101 1.48 -1.12 1.84
N PHE A 102 1.41 -1.91 0.76
CA PHE A 102 2.56 -2.59 0.17
C PHE A 102 3.76 -1.66 -0.03
N CYS A 103 3.51 -0.47 -0.60
CA CYS A 103 4.53 0.54 -0.85
C CYS A 103 5.18 1.02 0.45
N SER A 104 4.37 1.43 1.43
CA SER A 104 4.82 1.91 2.73
C SER A 104 5.64 0.85 3.48
N THR A 105 5.12 -0.38 3.55
CA THR A 105 5.77 -1.51 4.23
C THR A 105 7.09 -1.91 3.57
N CYS A 106 7.12 -1.98 2.23
CA CYS A 106 8.34 -2.31 1.49
C CYS A 106 9.43 -1.25 1.72
N HIS A 107 9.07 0.02 1.58
CA HIS A 107 10.00 1.14 1.73
C HIS A 107 10.48 1.34 3.17
N GLN A 108 9.63 1.08 4.16
CA GLN A 108 10.04 1.02 5.57
C GLN A 108 11.06 -0.10 5.79
N LYS A 109 10.82 -1.29 5.22
CA LYS A 109 11.72 -2.45 5.35
C LYS A 109 13.08 -2.22 4.70
N VAL A 110 13.14 -1.56 3.55
CA VAL A 110 14.40 -1.29 2.83
C VAL A 110 15.00 0.08 3.14
N SER A 111 14.35 0.88 3.99
CA SER A 111 14.76 2.23 4.38
C SER A 111 14.96 3.20 3.20
N VAL A 112 14.08 3.13 2.19
CA VAL A 112 14.12 3.97 0.98
C VAL A 112 12.95 4.94 0.97
N SER A 113 13.20 6.23 0.66
CA SER A 113 12.14 7.23 0.53
C SER A 113 11.31 7.02 -0.74
N VAL A 114 9.98 7.22 -0.66
CA VAL A 114 9.08 7.03 -1.80
C VAL A 114 8.96 8.32 -2.59
N ASP A 115 9.52 8.37 -3.80
CA ASP A 115 9.40 9.54 -4.67
C ASP A 115 8.01 9.67 -5.32
N CYS A 116 7.23 8.58 -5.38
CA CYS A 116 5.87 8.57 -5.92
C CYS A 116 4.95 9.61 -5.25
N PHE A 117 5.21 9.96 -3.98
CA PHE A 117 4.40 10.88 -3.17
C PHE A 117 4.94 12.30 -3.11
N SER A 118 6.03 12.58 -3.83
CA SER A 118 6.53 13.94 -3.99
C SER A 118 5.52 14.83 -4.72
N CYS A 119 4.71 14.25 -5.63
CA CYS A 119 3.73 14.96 -6.46
C CYS A 119 2.26 14.54 -6.26
N HIS A 120 1.93 13.32 -5.81
CA HIS A 120 0.55 12.85 -5.60
C HIS A 120 0.13 12.83 -4.12
N ARG A 121 0.40 13.91 -3.38
CA ARG A 121 -0.11 14.03 -2.01
C ARG A 121 -1.63 14.25 -2.05
N THR A 122 -2.38 13.53 -1.22
CA THR A 122 -3.81 13.79 -0.97
C THR A 122 -4.06 15.17 -0.37
N THR A 123 -3.02 15.81 0.17
CA THR A 123 -3.05 17.20 0.65
C THR A 123 -1.82 17.97 0.16
N PRO A 124 -1.97 19.22 -0.33
CA PRO A 124 -0.82 20.04 -0.73
C PRO A 124 0.11 20.27 0.46
N ARG A 125 1.42 20.10 0.26
CA ARG A 125 2.40 20.59 1.23
C ARG A 125 2.28 22.11 1.26
N LYS A 126 2.06 22.73 2.42
CA LYS A 126 2.30 24.16 2.58
C LYS A 126 3.75 24.40 2.17
N GLY A 127 3.95 25.11 1.06
CA GLY A 127 5.28 25.47 0.61
C GLY A 127 5.96 26.24 1.73
N THR A 128 6.96 25.64 2.36
CA THR A 128 7.96 26.40 3.11
C THR A 128 8.71 27.21 2.06
N LYS A 129 8.53 28.53 2.13
CA LYS A 129 9.42 29.47 1.46
C LYS A 129 10.82 29.35 2.06
#